data_AF-A0A970VNI0-F1
#
_entry.id   AF-A0A970VNI0-F1
#
_cell.length_a   1.000
_cell.length_b   1.000
_cell.length_c   1.000
_cell.angle_alpha   90.00
_cell.angle_beta   90.00
_cell.angle_gamma   90.00
#
_symmetry.space_group_name_H-M   'P 1'
#
loop_
_entity.id
_entity.type
_entity.pdbx_description
1 polymer ?
#
loop_
_entity_poly.entity_id
_entity_poly.type
_entity_poly.pdbx_seq_one_letter_code
_entity_poly.pdbx_strand_id
1 'polypeptide(L)'
;MTRTKKIILIVVLAAVVLAVATVILPSVLGGETFTVAELERLADKDIPAAVYLWLEENKHSEGFGAFYSQGWVYLAVRMGQRPTGGYSVHLGDAQANGDITVKVHYKTPKPWDMVTQVITYPRTAVKVECPEGPPRAAIFLSVKDAVLAKVDIINLDDAEKAE
;
A
#
# COMPACT_ATOMS: atom_id res chain seq x y z
N MET A 1 9.19 31.14 55.06
CA MET A 1 9.04 29.83 54.40
C MET A 1 10.30 29.00 54.63
N THR A 2 10.21 27.97 55.47
CA THR A 2 11.35 27.15 55.96
C THR A 2 12.04 26.39 54.83
N ARG A 3 13.39 26.26 54.88
CA ARG A 3 14.23 25.64 53.83
C ARG A 3 13.68 24.29 53.32
N THR A 4 13.08 23.50 54.20
CA THR A 4 12.43 22.21 53.88
C THR A 4 11.28 22.33 52.89
N LYS A 5 10.46 23.38 52.97
CA LYS A 5 9.31 23.59 52.05
C LYS A 5 9.78 23.91 50.62
N LYS A 6 10.93 24.59 50.47
CA LYS A 6 11.53 24.90 49.16
C LYS A 6 12.13 23.66 48.48
N ILE A 7 12.76 22.77 49.26
CA ILE A 7 13.33 21.52 48.74
C ILE A 7 12.22 20.58 48.27
N ILE A 8 11.15 20.41 49.06
CA ILE A 8 9.99 19.60 48.66
C ILE A 8 9.36 20.13 47.37
N LEU A 9 9.20 21.46 47.24
CA LEU A 9 8.66 22.07 46.03
C LEU A 9 9.50 21.78 44.78
N ILE A 10 10.84 21.86 44.89
CA ILE A 10 11.76 21.60 43.77
C ILE A 10 11.72 20.11 43.36
N VAL A 11 11.68 19.19 44.32
CA VAL A 11 11.60 17.75 44.04
C VAL A 11 10.27 17.40 43.36
N VAL A 12 9.16 17.99 43.81
CA VAL A 12 7.84 17.81 43.17
C VAL A 12 7.85 18.38 41.75
N LEU A 13 8.44 19.56 41.54
CA LEU A 13 8.54 20.16 40.21
C LEU A 13 9.40 19.32 39.25
N ALA A 14 10.54 18.79 39.72
CA ALA A 14 11.40 17.92 38.93
C ALA A 14 10.73 16.59 38.58
N ALA A 15 9.96 16.00 39.49
CA ALA A 15 9.19 14.78 39.24
C ALA A 15 8.07 15.02 38.20
N VAL A 16 7.41 16.18 38.25
CA VAL A 16 6.41 16.57 37.25
C VAL A 16 7.05 16.77 35.88
N VAL A 17 8.22 17.41 35.79
CA VAL A 17 8.95 17.57 34.52
C VAL A 17 9.39 16.21 33.96
N LEU A 18 9.84 15.29 34.80
CA LEU A 18 10.20 13.93 34.37
C LEU A 18 8.99 13.15 33.84
N ALA A 19 7.84 13.25 34.51
CA ALA A 19 6.60 12.63 34.07
C ALA A 19 6.04 13.23 32.77
N VAL A 20 6.24 14.53 32.55
CA VAL A 20 5.88 15.21 31.30
C VAL A 20 6.84 14.80 30.17
N ALA A 21 8.14 14.67 30.46
CA ALA A 21 9.13 14.22 29.48
C ALA A 21 8.86 12.79 28.99
N THR A 22 8.51 11.85 29.88
CA THR A 22 8.18 10.47 29.47
C THR A 22 6.93 10.37 28.59
N VAL A 23 6.00 11.33 28.70
CA VAL A 23 4.80 11.40 27.86
C VAL A 23 5.07 12.10 26.52
N ILE A 24 5.97 13.08 26.48
CA ILE A 24 6.27 13.86 25.26
C ILE A 24 7.39 13.24 24.41
N LEU A 25 8.34 12.53 25.00
CA LEU A 25 9.46 11.91 24.27
C LEU A 25 9.01 10.95 23.14
N PRO A 26 7.99 10.08 23.31
CA PRO A 26 7.53 9.20 22.24
C PRO A 26 6.93 9.94 21.04
N SER A 27 6.38 11.14 21.23
CA SER A 27 5.80 11.94 20.14
C SER A 27 6.81 12.83 19.42
N VAL A 28 7.99 13.06 20.01
CA VAL A 28 9.10 13.82 19.38
C VAL A 28 10.19 12.89 18.81
N LEU A 29 10.39 11.71 19.41
CA LEU A 29 11.20 10.60 18.90
C LEU A 29 10.33 9.51 18.24
N GLY A 30 9.15 9.90 17.78
CA GLY A 30 8.28 9.03 17.00
C GLY A 30 8.86 8.93 15.60
N GLY A 31 9.55 7.83 15.31
CA GLY A 31 9.67 7.40 13.92
C GLY A 31 8.26 7.32 13.37
N GLU A 32 7.89 8.27 12.52
CA GLU A 32 6.60 8.33 11.86
C GLU A 32 6.39 6.97 11.22
N THR A 33 5.53 6.15 11.84
CA THR A 33 4.93 5.07 11.09
C THR A 33 4.02 5.78 10.13
N PHE A 34 4.56 6.08 8.94
CA PHE A 34 3.78 6.54 7.80
C PHE A 34 2.67 5.52 7.61
N THR A 35 1.50 5.82 8.17
CA THR A 35 0.24 5.23 7.77
C THR A 35 0.00 5.75 6.37
N VAL A 36 0.68 5.13 5.40
CA VAL A 36 0.39 5.28 3.99
C VAL A 36 -1.09 4.91 3.87
N ALA A 37 -1.93 5.84 3.41
CA ALA A 37 -3.31 5.53 3.12
C ALA A 37 -3.31 4.37 2.11
N GLU A 38 -3.66 3.18 2.58
CA GLU A 38 -3.71 2.01 1.73
C GLU A 38 -4.92 2.18 0.82
N LEU A 39 -4.73 2.11 -0.49
CA LEU A 39 -5.85 2.16 -1.41
C LEU A 39 -6.76 0.98 -1.10
N GLU A 40 -8.07 1.24 -1.06
CA GLU A 40 -9.03 0.19 -0.77
C GLU A 40 -8.96 -0.88 -1.86
N ARG A 41 -8.65 -2.11 -1.44
CA ARG A 41 -8.64 -3.27 -2.33
C ARG A 41 -10.06 -3.50 -2.86
N LEU A 42 -10.18 -3.61 -4.18
CA LEU A 42 -11.42 -4.00 -4.82
C LEU A 42 -11.77 -5.45 -4.46
N ALA A 43 -13.04 -5.67 -4.12
CA ALA A 43 -13.58 -7.02 -4.07
C ALA A 43 -13.68 -7.59 -5.49
N ASP A 44 -13.59 -8.91 -5.64
CA ASP A 44 -13.56 -9.56 -6.95
C ASP A 44 -14.75 -9.19 -7.86
N LYS A 45 -15.93 -8.95 -7.27
CA LYS A 45 -17.13 -8.51 -7.98
C LYS A 45 -17.06 -7.09 -8.56
N ASP A 46 -16.16 -6.25 -8.02
CA ASP A 46 -16.02 -4.84 -8.39
C ASP A 46 -14.83 -4.62 -9.34
N ILE A 47 -14.09 -5.68 -9.65
CA ILE A 47 -13.00 -5.67 -10.63
C ILE A 47 -13.62 -5.85 -12.03
N PRO A 48 -13.32 -4.96 -13.00
CA PRO A 48 -13.76 -5.15 -14.39
C PRO A 48 -13.31 -6.50 -14.94
N ALA A 49 -14.16 -7.16 -15.73
CA ALA A 49 -13.93 -8.52 -16.21
C ALA A 49 -12.57 -8.69 -16.91
N ALA A 50 -12.16 -7.74 -17.74
CA ALA A 50 -10.86 -7.76 -18.42
C ALA A 50 -9.67 -7.75 -17.43
N VAL A 51 -9.75 -6.95 -16.38
CA VAL A 51 -8.71 -6.87 -15.33
C VAL A 51 -8.68 -8.16 -14.52
N TYR A 52 -9.85 -8.72 -14.22
CA TYR A 52 -9.96 -10.00 -13.51
C TYR A 52 -9.37 -11.15 -14.32
N LEU A 53 -9.72 -11.25 -15.61
CA LEU A 53 -9.17 -12.25 -16.53
C LEU A 53 -7.66 -12.12 -16.64
N TRP A 54 -7.16 -10.89 -16.80
CA TRP A 54 -5.72 -10.65 -16.83
C TRP A 54 -5.04 -11.14 -15.54
N LEU A 55 -5.64 -10.93 -14.37
CA LEU A 55 -5.12 -11.42 -13.09
C LEU A 55 -5.04 -12.96 -13.02
N GLU A 56 -5.99 -13.67 -13.63
CA GLU A 56 -6.07 -15.13 -13.58
C GLU A 56 -5.23 -15.85 -14.64
N GLU A 57 -5.18 -15.37 -15.88
CA GLU A 57 -4.57 -16.07 -17.03
C GLU A 57 -3.08 -16.39 -16.80
N ASN A 58 -2.35 -15.46 -16.20
CA ASN A 58 -0.90 -15.57 -15.99
C ASN A 58 -0.53 -15.58 -14.49
N LYS A 59 -1.42 -16.09 -13.63
CA LYS A 59 -1.28 -16.06 -12.16
C LYS A 59 -0.06 -16.78 -11.59
N HIS A 60 0.59 -17.64 -12.37
CA HIS A 60 1.81 -18.34 -11.95
C HIS A 60 3.04 -17.43 -11.91
N SER A 61 3.01 -16.30 -12.63
CA SER A 61 4.11 -15.35 -12.72
C SER A 61 3.77 -14.01 -12.07
N GLU A 62 4.80 -13.31 -11.58
CA GLU A 62 4.63 -11.93 -11.14
C GLU A 62 4.23 -11.03 -12.32
N GLY A 63 3.40 -10.03 -12.06
CA GLY A 63 2.95 -9.10 -13.08
C GLY A 63 2.30 -7.87 -12.50
N PHE A 64 2.45 -6.77 -13.23
CA PHE A 64 1.87 -5.47 -12.96
C PHE A 64 1.04 -5.05 -14.18
N GLY A 65 -0.16 -4.53 -13.95
CA GLY A 65 -1.08 -4.13 -15.00
C GLY A 65 -1.80 -2.85 -14.61
N ALA A 66 -2.08 -2.01 -15.61
CA ALA A 66 -2.85 -0.80 -15.44
C ALA A 66 -3.85 -0.66 -16.58
N PHE A 67 -5.09 -0.35 -16.22
CA PHE A 67 -6.21 -0.34 -17.14
C PHE A 67 -7.07 0.90 -16.92
N TYR A 68 -7.54 1.53 -17.98
CA TYR A 68 -8.44 2.69 -17.88
C TYR A 68 -9.83 2.31 -18.38
N SER A 69 -10.86 2.72 -17.65
CA SER A 69 -12.25 2.66 -18.10
C SER A 69 -13.09 3.70 -17.37
N GLN A 70 -13.91 4.44 -18.12
CA GLN A 70 -14.91 5.37 -17.57
C GLN A 70 -14.38 6.35 -16.50
N GLY A 71 -13.19 6.92 -16.69
CA GLY A 71 -12.60 7.87 -15.73
C GLY A 71 -11.92 7.22 -14.51
N TRP A 72 -11.78 5.90 -14.50
CA TRP A 72 -11.06 5.16 -13.46
C TRP A 72 -9.85 4.45 -14.04
N VAL A 73 -8.73 4.51 -13.31
CA VAL A 73 -7.59 3.65 -13.56
C VAL A 73 -7.56 2.51 -12.55
N TYR A 74 -7.62 1.29 -13.05
CA TYR A 74 -7.49 0.06 -12.29
C TYR A 74 -6.03 -0.38 -12.31
N LEU A 75 -5.42 -0.47 -11.14
CA LEU A 75 -4.05 -0.94 -10.95
C LEU A 75 -4.12 -2.33 -10.37
N ALA A 76 -3.48 -3.29 -11.04
CA ALA A 76 -3.53 -4.70 -10.70
C ALA A 76 -2.13 -5.27 -10.52
N VAL A 77 -1.93 -6.06 -9.47
CA VAL A 77 -0.67 -6.76 -9.20
C VAL A 77 -0.96 -8.21 -8.84
N ARG A 78 -0.17 -9.11 -9.41
CA ARG A 78 -0.12 -10.53 -9.05
C ARG A 78 1.30 -10.89 -8.63
N MET A 79 1.44 -11.67 -7.56
CA MET A 79 2.74 -12.08 -7.02
C MET A 79 3.32 -13.33 -7.68
N GLY A 80 2.59 -13.97 -8.60
CA GLY A 80 2.92 -15.30 -9.08
C GLY A 80 2.60 -16.41 -8.07
N GLN A 81 3.06 -17.61 -8.38
CA GLN A 81 2.89 -18.79 -7.53
C GLN A 81 3.70 -18.65 -6.23
N ARG A 82 3.04 -18.89 -5.08
CA ARG A 82 3.68 -18.93 -3.76
C ARG A 82 3.49 -20.30 -3.11
N PRO A 83 4.52 -20.83 -2.43
CA PRO A 83 4.53 -22.22 -1.96
C PRO A 83 3.60 -22.47 -0.77
N THR A 84 3.23 -21.42 -0.04
CA THR A 84 2.39 -21.49 1.16
C THR A 84 1.37 -20.36 1.18
N GLY A 85 0.43 -20.42 2.12
CA GLY A 85 -0.33 -19.25 2.54
C GLY A 85 0.54 -18.24 3.29
N GLY A 86 -0.07 -17.11 3.67
CA GLY A 86 0.59 -16.02 4.42
C GLY A 86 1.24 -14.95 3.56
N TYR A 87 1.34 -15.16 2.24
CA TYR A 87 1.75 -14.13 1.29
C TYR A 87 0.56 -13.23 0.92
N SER A 88 0.78 -11.91 0.86
CA SER A 88 -0.18 -10.96 0.30
C SER A 88 0.53 -9.79 -0.39
N VAL A 89 -0.18 -9.12 -1.29
CA VAL A 89 0.26 -7.89 -1.94
C VAL A 89 -0.82 -6.83 -1.80
N HIS A 90 -0.38 -5.61 -1.55
CA HIS A 90 -1.22 -4.45 -1.29
C HIS A 90 -0.69 -3.26 -2.07
N LEU A 91 -1.57 -2.37 -2.50
CA LEU A 91 -1.21 -1.12 -3.17
C LEU A 91 -1.46 0.03 -2.21
N GLY A 92 -0.41 0.79 -1.95
CA GLY A 92 -0.45 2.00 -1.12
C GLY A 92 -0.88 3.21 -1.94
N ASP A 93 -0.45 4.38 -1.47
CA ASP A 93 -0.77 5.67 -2.09
C ASP A 93 -0.44 5.71 -3.58
N ALA A 94 -1.33 6.31 -4.35
CA ALA A 94 -1.15 6.57 -5.77
C ALA A 94 -1.14 8.07 -6.04
N GLN A 95 -0.15 8.52 -6.81
CA GLN A 95 0.01 9.91 -7.21
C GLN A 95 -0.17 10.03 -8.71
N ALA A 96 -1.04 10.94 -9.15
CA ALA A 96 -1.30 11.22 -10.55
C ALA A 96 -0.72 12.60 -10.90
N ASN A 97 0.53 12.63 -11.36
CA ASN A 97 1.22 13.84 -11.86
C ASN A 97 1.64 13.59 -13.32
N GLY A 98 0.66 13.41 -14.20
CA GLY A 98 0.87 12.99 -15.60
C GLY A 98 0.92 11.46 -15.75
N ASP A 99 1.93 10.81 -15.16
CA ASP A 99 1.96 9.35 -14.99
C ASP A 99 1.37 8.99 -13.60
N ILE A 100 0.77 7.80 -13.47
CA ILE A 100 0.32 7.29 -12.17
C ILE A 100 1.48 6.56 -11.51
N THR A 101 1.83 6.95 -10.28
CA THR A 101 2.85 6.27 -9.48
C THR A 101 2.19 5.64 -8.27
N VAL A 102 2.41 4.35 -8.02
CA VAL A 102 1.79 3.62 -6.89
C VAL A 102 2.82 2.79 -6.11
N LYS A 103 2.69 2.77 -4.78
CA LYS A 103 3.56 1.92 -3.93
C LYS A 103 3.02 0.51 -3.81
N VAL A 104 3.90 -0.48 -3.96
CA VAL A 104 3.59 -1.90 -3.81
C VAL A 104 4.16 -2.41 -2.49
N HIS A 105 3.28 -2.99 -1.69
CA HIS A 105 3.59 -3.55 -0.38
C HIS A 105 3.42 -5.07 -0.42
N TYR A 106 4.53 -5.79 -0.31
CA TYR A 106 4.53 -7.24 -0.21
C TYR A 106 4.56 -7.67 1.25
N LYS A 107 3.67 -8.57 1.62
CA LYS A 107 3.70 -9.31 2.87
C LYS A 107 4.22 -10.72 2.59
N THR A 108 5.32 -11.06 3.24
CA THR A 108 5.93 -12.40 3.21
C THR A 108 5.84 -12.99 4.62
N PRO A 109 5.40 -14.25 4.78
CA PRO A 109 5.41 -14.90 6.09
C PRO A 109 6.85 -14.98 6.61
N LYS A 110 7.03 -14.78 7.92
CA LYS A 110 8.34 -14.87 8.56
C LYS A 110 8.77 -16.33 8.66
N PRO A 111 10.09 -16.58 8.77
CA PRO A 111 10.56 -17.88 9.24
C PRO A 111 9.81 -18.24 10.52
N TRP A 112 9.33 -19.49 10.61
CA TRP A 112 8.57 -20.03 11.75
C TRP A 112 7.11 -19.59 11.88
N ASP A 113 6.58 -18.74 11.00
CA ASP A 113 5.14 -18.45 10.99
C ASP A 113 4.36 -19.74 10.68
N MET A 114 3.35 -20.03 11.50
CA MET A 114 2.42 -21.12 11.22
C MET A 114 1.50 -20.71 10.07
N VAL A 115 1.81 -21.18 8.87
CA VAL A 115 1.05 -20.91 7.65
C VAL A 115 0.58 -22.20 6.97
N THR A 116 -0.50 -22.09 6.21
CA THR A 116 -1.03 -23.20 5.42
C THR A 116 -0.03 -23.63 4.35
N GLN A 117 0.24 -24.93 4.25
CA GLN A 117 1.18 -25.50 3.27
C GLN A 117 0.43 -25.83 1.97
N VAL A 118 -0.09 -24.80 1.30
CA VAL A 118 -0.82 -24.92 0.03
C VAL A 118 -0.31 -23.87 -0.93
N ILE A 119 -0.20 -24.24 -2.21
CA ILE A 119 0.17 -23.31 -3.28
C ILE A 119 -0.90 -22.21 -3.37
N THR A 120 -0.47 -20.95 -3.34
CA THR A 120 -1.35 -19.79 -3.44
C THR A 120 -0.94 -18.85 -4.57
N TYR A 121 -1.86 -17.96 -4.95
CA TYR A 121 -1.67 -16.96 -6.00
C TYR A 121 -2.12 -15.58 -5.50
N PRO A 122 -1.33 -14.92 -4.63
CA PRO A 122 -1.72 -13.63 -4.09
C PRO A 122 -1.81 -12.57 -5.19
N ARG A 123 -2.93 -11.85 -5.20
CA ARG A 123 -3.20 -10.74 -6.11
C ARG A 123 -3.97 -9.63 -5.42
N THR A 124 -3.87 -8.42 -5.99
CA THR A 124 -4.65 -7.26 -5.57
C THR A 124 -5.01 -6.40 -6.78
N ALA A 125 -6.11 -5.67 -6.65
CA ALA A 125 -6.52 -4.64 -7.58
C ALA A 125 -7.09 -3.46 -6.79
N VAL A 126 -6.78 -2.25 -7.22
CA VAL A 126 -7.32 -1.00 -6.67
C VAL A 126 -7.77 -0.12 -7.83
N LYS A 127 -8.60 0.88 -7.55
CA LYS A 127 -8.97 1.91 -8.53
C LYS A 127 -8.55 3.29 -8.03
N VAL A 128 -8.19 4.14 -8.98
CA VAL A 128 -7.86 5.55 -8.75
C VAL A 128 -8.72 6.37 -9.71
N GLU A 129 -9.31 7.43 -9.20
CA GLU A 129 -10.11 8.35 -10.02
C GLU A 129 -9.18 9.16 -10.93
N CYS A 130 -9.49 9.22 -12.21
CA CYS A 130 -8.71 9.96 -13.20
C CYS A 130 -9.69 10.65 -14.19
N PRO A 131 -10.34 11.74 -13.74
CA PRO A 131 -11.39 12.40 -14.53
C PRO A 131 -10.82 13.19 -15.72
N GLU A 132 -9.53 13.52 -15.70
CA GLU A 132 -8.84 14.28 -16.75
C GLU A 132 -8.52 13.44 -18.00
N GLY A 133 -8.74 12.12 -17.96
CA GLY A 133 -8.53 11.20 -19.08
C GLY A 133 -7.51 10.09 -18.76
N PRO A 134 -7.26 9.16 -19.70
CA PRO A 134 -6.31 8.08 -19.47
C PRO A 134 -4.88 8.64 -19.34
N PRO A 135 -4.18 8.38 -18.22
CA PRO A 135 -2.76 8.67 -18.13
C PRO A 135 -1.98 7.79 -19.13
N ARG A 136 -0.75 8.18 -19.42
CA ARG A 136 0.07 7.45 -20.40
C ARG A 136 0.61 6.13 -19.84
N ALA A 137 1.14 6.17 -18.62
CA ALA A 137 1.74 5.02 -17.98
C ALA A 137 1.45 4.96 -16.47
N ALA A 138 1.56 3.75 -15.92
CA ALA A 138 1.60 3.49 -14.49
C ALA A 138 2.99 2.98 -14.07
N ILE A 139 3.52 3.54 -12.98
CA ILE A 139 4.81 3.23 -12.40
C ILE A 139 4.56 2.60 -11.03
N PHE A 140 4.96 1.34 -10.89
CA PHE A 140 4.89 0.60 -9.65
C PHE A 140 6.22 0.75 -8.93
N LEU A 141 6.18 1.31 -7.72
CA LEU A 141 7.35 1.51 -6.87
C LEU A 141 7.33 0.55 -5.68
N SER A 142 8.51 0.15 -5.23
CA SER A 142 8.65 -0.48 -3.92
C SER A 142 8.45 0.54 -2.80
N VAL A 143 8.32 0.07 -1.56
CA VAL A 143 8.27 0.93 -0.37
C VAL A 143 9.50 1.86 -0.23
N LYS A 144 10.63 1.49 -0.85
CA LYS A 144 11.88 2.29 -0.88
C LYS A 144 12.02 3.14 -2.15
N ASP A 145 10.90 3.40 -2.84
CA ASP A 145 10.81 4.19 -4.07
C ASP A 145 11.64 3.66 -5.27
N ALA A 146 12.14 2.42 -5.19
CA ALA A 146 12.74 1.73 -6.33
C ALA A 146 11.65 1.30 -7.33
N VAL A 147 11.86 1.55 -8.63
CA VAL A 147 10.95 1.17 -9.71
C VAL A 147 10.89 -0.35 -9.84
N LEU A 148 9.71 -0.93 -9.63
CA LEU A 148 9.43 -2.35 -9.85
C LEU A 148 8.99 -2.61 -11.29
N ALA A 149 8.11 -1.75 -11.81
CA ALA A 149 7.64 -1.84 -13.18
C ALA A 149 7.16 -0.48 -13.69
N LYS A 150 7.31 -0.26 -14.99
CA LYS A 150 6.60 0.79 -15.73
C LYS A 150 5.78 0.10 -16.81
N VAL A 151 4.47 0.33 -16.81
CA VAL A 151 3.54 -0.29 -17.75
C VAL A 151 2.68 0.77 -18.43
N ASP A 152 2.38 0.55 -19.70
CA ASP A 152 1.42 1.38 -20.42
C ASP A 152 0.00 1.07 -19.93
N ILE A 153 -0.86 2.09 -19.92
CA ILE A 153 -2.24 1.94 -19.48
C ILE A 153 -3.08 1.45 -20.67
N ILE A 154 -3.72 0.30 -20.47
CA ILE A 154 -4.59 -0.30 -21.49
C ILE A 154 -5.98 0.31 -21.36
N ASN A 155 -6.45 1.00 -22.39
CA ASN A 155 -7.82 1.53 -22.42
C ASN A 155 -8.80 0.40 -22.73
N LEU A 156 -9.66 0.07 -21.77
CA LEU A 156 -10.67 -0.98 -21.92
C LEU A 156 -11.86 -0.50 -22.76
N ASP A 157 -12.16 0.81 -22.77
CA ASP A 157 -13.28 1.38 -23.51
C ASP A 157 -13.05 1.34 -25.03
N ASP A 158 -11.79 1.22 -25.46
CA ASP A 158 -11.43 1.07 -26.88
C ASP A 158 -11.56 -0.38 -27.36
N ALA A 159 -11.36 -1.36 -26.46
CA ALA A 159 -11.45 -2.78 -26.79
C ALA A 159 -12.90 -3.23 -27.07
N GLU A 160 -13.89 -2.55 -26.49
CA GLU A 160 -15.32 -2.84 -26.65
C GLU A 160 -15.90 -2.30 -27.97
N LYS A 161 -15.20 -1.40 -28.66
CA LYS A 161 -15.63 -0.81 -29.96
C LYS A 161 -15.14 -1.58 -31.19
N ALA A 162 -14.42 -2.68 -31.00
CA ALA A 162 -13.87 -3.49 -32.08
C ALA A 162 -14.75 -4.68 -32.51
N GLU A 163 -15.98 -4.77 -31.96
CA GLU A 163 -16.99 -5.79 -32.30
C GLU A 163 -18.14 -5.22 -33.15
#